data_AF-A0A1F6BY82-F1
#
_entry.id   AF-A0A1F6BY82-F1
#
_cell.length_a   1.000
_cell.length_b   1.000
_cell.length_c   1.000
_cell.angle_alpha   90.00
_cell.angle_beta   90.00
_cell.angle_gamma   90.00
#
_symmetry.space_group_name_H-M   'P 1'
#
loop_
_entity.id
_entity.type
_entity.pdbx_description
1 polymer ?
#
loop_
_entity_poly.entity_id
_entity_poly.type
_entity_poly.pdbx_seq_one_letter_code
_entity_poly.pdbx_strand_id
1 'polypeptide(L)'
;MKKNKKTNKWFWWIAVPVLVLALIAVFVWWLSEKPVPKKIVYGMSFNTLYARELNLDWREVYDAILDDLGVRHLRLAAHWPMVEPSPGVYNWTELDYQIEKAEAVNADVIFAVGRRLPRWPECHVPEWGTNLSWDEQKEEIREYLKAVVERYKDSPAIVYWQVENEPYLEVFAKEHCNELDEEFLIEEIKLVRALDPTRPVLVTDSGNLGLWADAYKHGDAFGTSVYVYFWNPELGQFKTALPPWFYRVKENFIKLFYGDKPTFLIELSAEPWLVEPITNVDLETQYSRMDLSKINEIIDYARETRYDKQYLWGAEWWYWLKVQGHTEIWDRGKELYK
;
A
#
# COMPACT_ATOMS: atom_id res chain seq x y z
N MET A 1 -64.63 36.21 -1.40
CA MET A 1 -63.39 36.25 -0.59
C MET A 1 -62.38 35.23 -1.10
N LYS A 2 -61.45 35.62 -1.98
CA LYS A 2 -60.30 34.76 -2.34
C LYS A 2 -59.26 34.87 -1.22
N LYS A 3 -59.18 33.85 -0.36
CA LYS A 3 -58.06 33.72 0.60
C LYS A 3 -56.79 33.49 -0.21
N ASN A 4 -55.95 34.53 -0.32
CA ASN A 4 -54.56 34.37 -0.72
C ASN A 4 -53.89 33.41 0.27
N LYS A 5 -53.79 32.13 -0.09
CA LYS A 5 -52.83 31.20 0.53
C LYS A 5 -51.46 31.76 0.20
N LYS A 6 -50.93 32.64 1.06
CA LYS A 6 -49.48 32.88 1.13
C LYS A 6 -48.88 31.52 1.51
N THR A 7 -48.60 30.69 0.52
CA THR A 7 -47.73 29.52 0.69
C THR A 7 -46.49 30.04 1.38
N ASN A 8 -46.26 29.55 2.59
CA ASN A 8 -45.26 30.07 3.50
C ASN A 8 -43.91 29.74 2.88
N LYS A 9 -43.40 30.62 1.98
CA LYS A 9 -42.22 30.33 1.15
C LYS A 9 -41.06 29.87 2.03
N TRP A 10 -40.93 30.45 3.22
CA TRP A 10 -40.00 30.08 4.29
C TRP A 10 -39.98 28.59 4.67
N PHE A 11 -41.14 27.92 4.68
CA PHE A 11 -41.20 26.48 4.95
C PHE A 11 -40.42 25.68 3.90
N TRP A 12 -40.53 26.04 2.62
CA TRP A 12 -39.81 25.36 1.54
C TRP A 12 -38.31 25.68 1.54
N TRP A 13 -37.90 26.87 1.96
CA TRP A 13 -36.48 27.25 2.13
C TRP A 13 -35.76 26.42 3.20
N ILE A 14 -36.48 25.86 4.18
CA ILE A 14 -35.91 25.02 5.23
C ILE A 14 -36.14 23.54 4.93
N ALA A 15 -37.35 23.18 4.49
CA ALA A 15 -37.72 21.80 4.22
C ALA A 15 -36.91 21.18 3.07
N VAL A 16 -36.60 21.95 2.02
CA VAL A 16 -35.82 21.42 0.88
C VAL A 16 -34.38 21.12 1.27
N PRO A 17 -33.59 22.03 1.91
CA PRO A 17 -32.26 21.68 2.38
C PRO A 17 -32.24 20.52 3.38
N VAL A 18 -33.20 20.47 4.30
CA VAL A 18 -33.30 19.37 5.27
C VAL A 18 -33.56 18.04 4.57
N LEU A 19 -34.46 18.02 3.58
CA LEU A 19 -34.72 16.81 2.79
C LEU A 19 -33.49 16.39 1.99
N VAL A 20 -32.78 17.33 1.36
CA VAL A 20 -31.55 17.05 0.62
C VAL A 20 -30.47 16.47 1.55
N LEU A 21 -30.28 17.05 2.73
CA LEU A 21 -29.34 16.54 3.73
C LEU A 21 -29.73 15.14 4.22
N ALA A 22 -31.03 14.89 4.44
CA ALA A 22 -31.52 13.56 4.81
C ALA A 22 -31.26 12.53 3.71
N LEU A 23 -31.48 12.88 2.44
CA LEU A 23 -31.19 12.01 1.29
C LEU A 23 -29.68 11.74 1.15
N ILE A 24 -28.84 12.75 1.35
CA ILE A 24 -27.37 12.57 1.36
C ILE A 24 -26.96 11.64 2.50
N ALA A 25 -27.51 11.82 3.70
CA ALA A 25 -27.20 10.96 4.85
C ALA A 25 -27.60 9.50 4.60
N VAL A 26 -28.78 9.26 4.03
CA VAL A 26 -29.23 7.91 3.64
C VAL A 26 -28.33 7.32 2.56
N PHE A 27 -27.92 8.12 1.58
CA PHE A 27 -27.02 7.67 0.51
C PHE A 27 -25.64 7.30 1.05
N VAL A 28 -25.05 8.13 1.92
CA VAL A 28 -23.77 7.84 2.58
C VAL A 28 -23.88 6.62 3.49
N TRP A 29 -24.98 6.49 4.23
CA TRP A 29 -25.22 5.29 5.05
C TRP A 29 -25.28 4.03 4.19
N TRP A 30 -26.02 4.06 3.08
CA TRP A 30 -26.09 2.94 2.13
C TRP A 30 -24.71 2.60 1.55
N LEU A 31 -23.92 3.61 1.16
CA LEU A 31 -22.55 3.40 0.70
C LEU A 31 -21.61 2.91 1.80
N SER A 32 -21.90 3.15 3.07
CA SER A 32 -21.07 2.69 4.18
C SER A 32 -21.22 1.20 4.46
N GLU A 33 -22.26 0.56 3.90
CA GLU A 33 -22.51 -0.86 4.09
C GLU A 33 -21.55 -1.73 3.28
N LYS A 34 -20.77 -2.54 3.99
CA LYS A 34 -19.88 -3.57 3.42
C LYS A 34 -19.96 -4.79 4.33
N PRO A 35 -20.04 -6.03 3.83
CA PRO A 35 -20.09 -7.21 4.68
C PRO A 35 -18.93 -7.24 5.68
N VAL A 36 -19.18 -7.67 6.91
CA VAL A 36 -18.10 -7.89 7.89
C VAL A 36 -17.37 -9.18 7.51
N PRO A 37 -16.04 -9.15 7.28
CA PRO A 37 -15.25 -10.34 7.02
C PRO A 37 -15.40 -11.37 8.12
N LYS A 38 -15.63 -12.65 7.78
CA LYS A 38 -15.65 -13.73 8.77
C LYS A 38 -14.28 -13.92 9.44
N LYS A 39 -13.23 -13.71 8.66
CA LYS A 39 -11.82 -13.74 9.09
C LYS A 39 -11.08 -12.74 8.21
N ILE A 40 -10.21 -11.94 8.83
CA ILE A 40 -9.26 -11.10 8.09
C ILE A 40 -7.99 -11.91 7.89
N VAL A 41 -7.49 -11.87 6.66
CA VAL A 41 -6.21 -12.44 6.25
C VAL A 41 -5.17 -11.34 6.31
N TYR A 42 -4.20 -11.47 7.22
CA TYR A 42 -3.10 -10.53 7.34
C TYR A 42 -1.95 -10.92 6.43
N GLY A 43 -1.36 -9.92 5.78
CA GLY A 43 -0.12 -10.06 5.02
C GLY A 43 0.95 -9.08 5.48
N MET A 44 2.18 -9.27 5.01
CA MET A 44 3.32 -8.42 5.36
C MET A 44 4.06 -7.99 4.10
N SER A 45 4.37 -6.72 4.01
CA SER A 45 5.34 -6.22 3.04
C SER A 45 6.74 -6.45 3.57
N PHE A 46 7.64 -6.93 2.72
CA PHE A 46 9.07 -7.06 3.05
C PHE A 46 9.90 -6.31 2.02
N ASN A 47 10.92 -5.61 2.50
CA ASN A 47 11.84 -4.83 1.68
C ASN A 47 13.30 -5.06 2.10
N THR A 48 14.09 -5.61 1.18
CA THR A 48 15.52 -5.87 1.39
C THR A 48 16.33 -4.60 1.66
N LEU A 49 16.03 -3.50 0.97
CA LEU A 49 16.71 -2.22 1.19
C LEU A 49 16.51 -1.72 2.62
N TYR A 50 15.32 -1.94 3.18
CA TYR A 50 15.01 -1.48 4.52
C TYR A 50 15.69 -2.31 5.61
N ALA A 51 15.72 -3.64 5.46
CA ALA A 51 16.51 -4.48 6.37
C ALA A 51 18.00 -4.07 6.38
N ARG A 52 18.55 -3.70 5.21
CA ARG A 52 19.93 -3.18 5.09
C ARG A 52 20.10 -1.81 5.75
N GLU A 53 19.16 -0.90 5.59
CA GLU A 53 19.15 0.40 6.27
C GLU A 53 19.21 0.25 7.80
N LEU A 54 18.52 -0.76 8.33
CA LEU A 54 18.54 -1.11 9.75
C LEU A 54 19.81 -1.85 10.21
N ASN A 55 20.79 -2.03 9.32
CA ASN A 55 22.01 -2.84 9.52
C ASN A 55 21.71 -4.30 9.89
N LEU A 56 20.65 -4.88 9.34
CA LEU A 56 20.28 -6.29 9.52
C LEU A 56 20.68 -7.13 8.31
N ASP A 57 20.87 -8.42 8.53
CA ASP A 57 20.90 -9.40 7.43
C ASP A 57 19.47 -9.59 6.91
N TRP A 58 19.22 -9.12 5.69
CA TRP A 58 17.89 -9.18 5.07
C TRP A 58 17.34 -10.60 4.95
N ARG A 59 18.22 -11.62 4.79
CA ARG A 59 17.82 -13.01 4.66
C ARG A 59 17.31 -13.53 6.00
N GLU A 60 18.02 -13.26 7.08
CA GLU A 60 17.58 -13.63 8.43
C GLU A 60 16.24 -12.97 8.79
N VAL A 61 16.06 -11.70 8.44
CA VAL A 61 14.80 -10.97 8.68
C VAL A 61 13.66 -11.60 7.87
N TYR A 62 13.87 -11.86 6.59
CA TYR A 62 12.86 -12.47 5.72
C TYR A 62 12.47 -13.87 6.19
N ASP A 63 13.46 -14.70 6.54
CA ASP A 63 13.24 -16.02 7.10
C ASP A 63 12.48 -15.94 8.43
N ALA A 64 12.80 -14.98 9.30
CA ALA A 64 12.07 -14.80 10.56
C ALA A 64 10.62 -14.35 10.35
N ILE A 65 10.34 -13.52 9.34
CA ILE A 65 8.97 -13.13 8.97
C ILE A 65 8.16 -14.36 8.53
N LEU A 66 8.76 -15.28 7.76
CA LEU A 66 8.08 -16.47 7.29
C LEU A 66 7.99 -17.57 8.37
N ASP A 67 9.08 -17.84 9.08
CA ASP A 67 9.22 -19.01 9.93
C ASP A 67 8.82 -18.75 11.38
N ASP A 68 9.13 -17.57 11.93
CA ASP A 68 8.81 -17.21 13.33
C ASP A 68 7.45 -16.50 13.43
N LEU A 69 7.19 -15.47 12.60
CA LEU A 69 5.87 -14.84 12.58
C LEU A 69 4.81 -15.74 11.94
N GLY A 70 5.18 -16.57 10.96
CA GLY A 70 4.22 -17.42 10.25
C GLY A 70 3.51 -16.72 9.09
N VAL A 71 4.07 -15.63 8.55
CA VAL A 71 3.44 -14.91 7.42
C VAL A 71 3.33 -15.82 6.19
N ARG A 72 2.15 -15.83 5.55
CA ARG A 72 1.91 -16.58 4.30
C ARG A 72 1.33 -15.74 3.16
N HIS A 73 1.16 -14.45 3.38
CA HIS A 73 0.72 -13.51 2.36
C HIS A 73 1.71 -12.35 2.34
N LEU A 74 2.58 -12.35 1.34
CA LEU A 74 3.68 -11.41 1.20
C LEU A 74 3.32 -10.34 0.17
N ARG A 75 3.86 -9.14 0.39
CA ARG A 75 4.02 -8.13 -0.64
C ARG A 75 5.51 -7.85 -0.80
N LEU A 76 6.05 -8.23 -1.96
CA LEU A 76 7.46 -8.04 -2.28
C LEU A 76 7.60 -6.98 -3.37
N ALA A 77 8.79 -6.38 -3.48
CA ALA A 77 9.06 -5.34 -4.45
C ALA A 77 10.38 -5.62 -5.16
N ALA A 78 10.35 -5.60 -6.49
CA ALA A 78 11.50 -5.80 -7.34
C ALA A 78 12.21 -4.47 -7.61
N HIS A 79 12.78 -3.81 -6.60
CA HIS A 79 13.42 -2.48 -6.80
C HIS A 79 14.41 -2.49 -7.96
N TRP A 80 14.21 -1.58 -8.92
CA TRP A 80 15.07 -1.48 -10.11
C TRP A 80 16.58 -1.47 -9.80
N PRO A 81 17.11 -0.68 -8.84
CA PRO A 81 18.53 -0.73 -8.48
C PRO A 81 19.01 -2.06 -7.90
N MET A 82 18.11 -2.86 -7.30
CA MET A 82 18.44 -4.19 -6.79
C MET A 82 18.50 -5.21 -7.94
N VAL A 83 17.60 -5.07 -8.92
CA VAL A 83 17.49 -5.97 -10.08
C VAL A 83 18.55 -5.66 -11.14
N GLU A 84 18.87 -4.40 -11.36
CA GLU A 84 19.79 -3.95 -12.41
C GLU A 84 20.78 -2.92 -11.85
N PRO A 85 21.76 -3.37 -11.03
CA PRO A 85 22.75 -2.49 -10.42
C PRO A 85 23.68 -1.81 -11.44
N SER A 86 23.74 -2.30 -12.68
CA SER A 86 24.52 -1.71 -13.78
C SER A 86 23.80 -1.96 -15.12
N PRO A 87 23.98 -1.11 -16.14
CA PRO A 87 23.21 -1.19 -17.38
C PRO A 87 23.31 -2.58 -18.03
N GLY A 88 22.17 -3.25 -18.23
CA GLY A 88 22.07 -4.59 -18.82
C GLY A 88 22.64 -5.72 -17.97
N VAL A 89 23.05 -5.46 -16.72
CA VAL A 89 23.59 -6.46 -15.79
C VAL A 89 22.58 -6.71 -14.68
N TYR A 90 21.89 -7.85 -14.78
CA TYR A 90 20.89 -8.24 -13.81
C TYR A 90 21.47 -8.97 -12.58
N ASN A 91 20.93 -8.64 -11.41
CA ASN A 91 21.15 -9.34 -10.15
C ASN A 91 19.83 -9.94 -9.66
N TRP A 92 19.85 -11.25 -9.41
CA TRP A 92 18.68 -12.01 -8.98
C TRP A 92 18.81 -12.60 -7.57
N THR A 93 19.92 -12.34 -6.88
CA THR A 93 20.28 -12.99 -5.60
C THR A 93 19.19 -12.90 -4.54
N GLU A 94 18.64 -11.71 -4.34
CA GLU A 94 17.63 -11.43 -3.33
C GLU A 94 16.26 -11.99 -3.73
N LEU A 95 15.85 -11.71 -4.96
CA LEU A 95 14.51 -12.04 -5.44
C LEU A 95 14.34 -13.54 -5.70
N ASP A 96 15.36 -14.22 -6.23
CA ASP A 96 15.34 -15.69 -6.38
C ASP A 96 15.12 -16.34 -5.02
N TYR A 97 15.93 -15.97 -4.03
CA TYR A 97 15.79 -16.50 -2.68
C TYR A 97 14.41 -16.21 -2.08
N GLN A 98 13.91 -14.98 -2.24
CA GLN A 98 12.62 -14.59 -1.68
C GLN A 98 11.46 -15.40 -2.28
N ILE A 99 11.45 -15.55 -3.61
CA ILE A 99 10.40 -16.31 -4.31
C ILE A 99 10.52 -17.81 -4.02
N GLU A 100 11.72 -18.39 -4.10
CA GLU A 100 11.94 -19.82 -3.78
C GLU A 100 11.53 -20.16 -2.35
N LYS A 101 11.87 -19.31 -1.39
CA LYS A 101 11.49 -19.50 0.01
C LYS A 101 9.97 -19.32 0.21
N ALA A 102 9.33 -18.39 -0.49
CA ALA A 102 7.87 -18.23 -0.46
C ALA A 102 7.17 -19.48 -1.02
N GLU A 103 7.63 -20.01 -2.15
CA GLU A 103 7.13 -21.26 -2.72
C GLU A 103 7.28 -22.44 -1.75
N ALA A 104 8.45 -22.58 -1.12
CA ALA A 104 8.75 -23.69 -0.21
C ALA A 104 7.81 -23.75 1.00
N VAL A 105 7.26 -22.62 1.43
CA VAL A 105 6.32 -22.54 2.57
C VAL A 105 4.87 -22.34 2.14
N ASN A 106 4.57 -22.43 0.84
CA ASN A 106 3.27 -22.15 0.22
C ASN A 106 2.72 -20.77 0.61
N ALA A 107 3.57 -19.75 0.59
CA ALA A 107 3.14 -18.37 0.73
C ALA A 107 2.71 -17.78 -0.62
N ASP A 108 1.69 -16.93 -0.60
CA ASP A 108 1.27 -16.13 -1.74
C ASP A 108 2.05 -14.81 -1.76
N VAL A 109 2.37 -14.30 -2.95
CA VAL A 109 3.12 -13.06 -3.18
C VAL A 109 2.33 -12.12 -4.08
N ILE A 110 2.08 -10.91 -3.59
CA ILE A 110 1.80 -9.75 -4.43
C ILE A 110 3.15 -9.17 -4.80
N PHE A 111 3.53 -9.25 -6.07
CA PHE A 111 4.86 -8.84 -6.51
C PHE A 111 4.83 -7.50 -7.23
N ALA A 112 5.39 -6.48 -6.60
CA ALA A 112 5.40 -5.12 -7.11
C ALA A 112 6.60 -4.88 -8.05
N VAL A 113 6.30 -4.34 -9.22
CA VAL A 113 7.24 -4.02 -10.29
C VAL A 113 7.01 -2.60 -10.79
N GLY A 114 8.07 -1.95 -11.23
CA GLY A 114 8.05 -0.55 -11.66
C GLY A 114 9.17 0.27 -11.04
N ARG A 115 9.23 1.55 -11.41
CA ARG A 115 10.18 2.53 -10.85
C ARG A 115 9.75 3.01 -9.48
N ARG A 116 8.46 3.30 -9.25
CA ARG A 116 7.95 3.70 -7.94
C ARG A 116 7.46 2.47 -7.19
N LEU A 117 8.13 2.11 -6.11
CA LEU A 117 7.87 0.90 -5.34
C LEU A 117 7.89 1.17 -3.82
N PRO A 118 7.26 0.29 -3.01
CA PRO A 118 7.20 0.46 -1.56
C PRO A 118 8.59 0.67 -0.92
N ARG A 119 8.60 1.46 0.18
CA ARG A 119 9.75 2.04 0.92
C ARG A 119 10.16 3.41 0.41
N TRP A 120 10.23 4.37 1.34
CA TRP A 120 10.69 5.72 1.10
C TRP A 120 12.22 5.81 0.94
N PRO A 121 12.75 6.65 0.03
CA PRO A 121 12.02 7.36 -1.02
C PRO A 121 11.43 6.38 -2.04
N GLU A 122 10.21 6.64 -2.51
CA GLU A 122 9.44 5.63 -3.26
C GLU A 122 9.90 5.40 -4.69
N CYS A 123 10.64 6.33 -5.31
CA CYS A 123 11.16 6.16 -6.65
C CYS A 123 12.60 5.67 -6.63
N HIS A 124 12.80 4.48 -7.20
CA HIS A 124 14.05 3.75 -7.13
C HIS A 124 14.67 3.72 -8.52
N VAL A 125 15.56 4.68 -8.78
CA VAL A 125 16.34 4.74 -10.02
C VAL A 125 17.78 4.33 -9.69
N PRO A 126 18.38 3.35 -10.40
CA PRO A 126 19.78 3.02 -10.20
C PRO A 126 20.68 4.22 -10.52
N GLU A 127 21.85 4.29 -9.88
CA GLU A 127 22.79 5.41 -10.03
C GLU A 127 23.09 5.70 -11.51
N TRP A 128 23.30 4.67 -12.32
CA TRP A 128 23.56 4.80 -13.76
C TRP A 128 22.36 5.35 -14.55
N GLY A 129 21.13 5.15 -14.07
CA GLY A 129 19.90 5.63 -14.70
C GLY A 129 19.55 7.08 -14.36
N THR A 130 20.18 7.66 -13.32
CA THR A 130 19.84 9.01 -12.82
C THR A 130 20.08 10.13 -13.84
N ASN A 131 21.05 9.96 -14.73
CA ASN A 131 21.40 10.96 -15.75
C ASN A 131 20.71 10.74 -17.10
N LEU A 132 19.92 9.68 -17.23
CA LEU A 132 19.14 9.41 -18.44
C LEU A 132 17.96 10.38 -18.53
N SER A 133 17.64 10.79 -19.75
CA SER A 133 16.39 11.49 -20.04
C SER A 133 15.19 10.62 -19.68
N TRP A 134 14.00 11.23 -19.54
CA TRP A 134 12.80 10.46 -19.19
C TRP A 134 12.49 9.40 -20.25
N ASP A 135 12.66 9.69 -21.54
CA ASP A 135 12.41 8.72 -22.60
C ASP A 135 13.43 7.55 -22.57
N GLU A 136 14.70 7.82 -22.28
CA GLU A 136 15.70 6.78 -22.06
C GLU A 136 15.38 5.93 -20.82
N GLN A 137 14.95 6.55 -19.71
CA GLN A 137 14.51 5.80 -18.53
C GLN A 137 13.31 4.90 -18.84
N LYS A 138 12.33 5.37 -19.64
CA LYS A 138 11.20 4.53 -20.05
C LYS A 138 11.64 3.30 -20.82
N GLU A 139 12.66 3.43 -21.67
CA GLU A 139 13.24 2.29 -22.40
C GLU A 139 13.81 1.27 -21.44
N GLU A 140 14.63 1.71 -20.48
CA GLU A 140 15.23 0.82 -19.50
C GLU A 140 14.19 0.20 -18.54
N ILE A 141 13.18 0.97 -18.11
CA ILE A 141 12.08 0.47 -17.27
C ILE A 141 11.31 -0.63 -17.98
N ARG A 142 11.03 -0.50 -19.29
CA ARG A 142 10.38 -1.57 -20.06
C ARG A 142 11.20 -2.85 -20.07
N GLU A 143 12.51 -2.76 -20.28
CA GLU A 143 13.39 -3.94 -20.30
C GLU A 143 13.52 -4.56 -18.89
N TYR A 144 13.63 -3.74 -17.84
CA TYR A 144 13.58 -4.20 -16.45
C TYR A 144 12.26 -4.92 -16.13
N LEU A 145 11.11 -4.33 -16.45
CA LEU A 145 9.79 -4.95 -16.24
C LEU A 145 9.70 -6.29 -16.96
N LYS A 146 10.17 -6.33 -18.21
CA LYS A 146 10.22 -7.56 -18.99
C LYS A 146 11.09 -8.62 -18.34
N ALA A 147 12.30 -8.28 -17.92
CA ALA A 147 13.23 -9.20 -17.29
C ALA A 147 12.65 -9.78 -15.99
N VAL A 148 12.01 -8.97 -15.15
CA VAL A 148 11.39 -9.44 -13.90
C VAL A 148 10.19 -10.34 -14.18
N VAL A 149 9.24 -9.89 -15.02
CA VAL A 149 8.01 -10.66 -15.27
C VAL A 149 8.32 -11.98 -15.99
N GLU A 150 9.19 -11.97 -17.01
CA GLU A 150 9.56 -13.20 -17.72
C GLU A 150 10.25 -14.21 -16.81
N ARG A 151 11.05 -13.74 -15.84
CA ARG A 151 11.74 -14.62 -14.89
C ARG A 151 10.80 -15.31 -13.91
N TYR A 152 9.81 -14.58 -13.38
CA TYR A 152 9.01 -15.08 -12.25
C TYR A 152 7.56 -15.45 -12.58
N LYS A 153 7.07 -15.20 -13.82
CA LYS A 153 5.68 -15.55 -14.21
C LYS A 153 5.31 -17.02 -14.05
N ASP A 154 6.27 -17.94 -13.98
CA ASP A 154 5.96 -19.37 -13.79
C ASP A 154 5.92 -19.77 -12.30
N SER A 155 6.26 -18.86 -11.37
CA SER A 155 6.20 -19.11 -9.92
C SER A 155 4.77 -19.27 -9.42
N PRO A 156 4.39 -20.40 -8.78
CA PRO A 156 3.06 -20.57 -8.22
C PRO A 156 2.80 -19.67 -7.00
N ALA A 157 3.85 -19.11 -6.38
CA ALA A 157 3.69 -18.21 -5.24
C ALA A 157 3.13 -16.85 -5.64
N ILE A 158 3.43 -16.34 -6.84
CA ILE A 158 2.95 -15.02 -7.27
C ILE A 158 1.46 -15.12 -7.62
N VAL A 159 0.65 -14.25 -7.02
CA VAL A 159 -0.82 -14.22 -7.21
C VAL A 159 -1.33 -12.91 -7.82
N TYR A 160 -0.55 -11.83 -7.70
CA TYR A 160 -0.81 -10.53 -8.33
C TYR A 160 0.51 -9.90 -8.75
N TRP A 161 0.52 -9.25 -9.91
CA TRP A 161 1.53 -8.26 -10.25
C TRP A 161 1.03 -6.89 -9.83
N GLN A 162 1.72 -6.21 -8.92
CA GLN A 162 1.43 -4.80 -8.64
C GLN A 162 2.28 -3.93 -9.56
N VAL A 163 1.68 -3.01 -10.30
CA VAL A 163 2.41 -2.07 -11.16
C VAL A 163 2.45 -0.70 -10.49
N GLU A 164 3.67 -0.23 -10.26
CA GLU A 164 3.97 1.01 -9.51
C GLU A 164 3.40 1.01 -8.08
N ASN A 165 3.71 2.04 -7.29
CA ASN A 165 3.19 2.24 -5.95
C ASN A 165 2.46 3.59 -5.86
N GLU A 166 1.16 3.54 -5.57
CA GLU A 166 0.30 4.72 -5.43
C GLU A 166 0.56 5.80 -6.50
N PRO A 167 0.56 5.45 -7.81
CA PRO A 167 1.04 6.34 -8.87
C PRO A 167 0.34 7.70 -8.91
N TYR A 168 -0.92 7.77 -8.50
CA TYR A 168 -1.74 9.00 -8.46
C TYR A 168 -1.54 9.85 -7.19
N LEU A 169 -0.75 9.39 -6.20
CA LEU A 169 -0.37 10.21 -5.05
C LEU A 169 0.76 11.17 -5.42
N GLU A 170 0.41 12.40 -5.81
CA GLU A 170 1.37 13.41 -6.25
C GLU A 170 1.97 14.27 -5.12
N VAL A 171 1.24 14.47 -4.01
CA VAL A 171 1.56 15.50 -3.01
C VAL A 171 2.89 15.27 -2.29
N PHE A 172 3.34 14.01 -2.16
CA PHE A 172 4.59 13.67 -1.47
C PHE A 172 5.66 13.08 -2.41
N ALA A 173 5.29 12.70 -3.64
CA ALA A 173 6.19 11.96 -4.51
C ALA A 173 6.97 12.86 -5.49
N LYS A 174 6.44 14.05 -5.82
CA LYS A 174 7.00 14.90 -6.89
C LYS A 174 8.50 15.18 -6.78
N GLU A 175 9.01 15.40 -5.57
CA GLU A 175 10.43 15.71 -5.35
C GLU A 175 11.36 14.55 -5.72
N HIS A 176 10.91 13.30 -5.58
CA HIS A 176 11.72 12.11 -5.86
C HIS A 176 11.30 11.37 -7.13
N CYS A 177 10.07 11.58 -7.60
CA CYS A 177 9.45 10.81 -8.67
C CYS A 177 9.19 11.60 -9.95
N ASN A 178 9.35 12.93 -9.95
CA ASN A 178 8.81 13.82 -11.00
C ASN A 178 7.27 13.76 -11.09
N GLU A 179 6.70 14.43 -12.08
CA GLU A 179 5.27 14.37 -12.38
C GLU A 179 4.85 12.98 -12.89
N LEU A 180 3.60 12.60 -12.62
CA LEU A 180 3.04 11.35 -13.13
C LEU A 180 2.91 11.41 -14.65
N ASP A 181 3.52 10.45 -15.33
CA ASP A 181 3.28 10.16 -16.74
C ASP A 181 2.23 9.04 -16.84
N GLU A 182 0.96 9.43 -16.89
CA GLU A 182 -0.16 8.47 -16.91
C GLU A 182 -0.16 7.61 -18.19
N GLU A 183 0.27 8.17 -19.33
CA GLU A 183 0.37 7.40 -20.57
C GLU A 183 1.37 6.26 -20.43
N PHE A 184 2.52 6.54 -19.80
CA PHE A 184 3.53 5.52 -19.52
C PHE A 184 3.06 4.50 -18.47
N LEU A 185 2.40 4.92 -17.38
CA LEU A 185 1.80 3.98 -16.41
C LEU A 185 0.86 2.98 -17.11
N ILE A 186 0.00 3.47 -18.02
CA ILE A 186 -0.93 2.62 -18.78
C ILE A 186 -0.15 1.67 -19.70
N GLU A 187 0.99 2.09 -20.24
CA GLU A 187 1.88 1.25 -21.02
C GLU A 187 2.51 0.13 -20.18
N GLU A 188 3.02 0.44 -18.99
CA GLU A 188 3.59 -0.53 -18.04
C GLU A 188 2.55 -1.59 -17.65
N ILE A 189 1.33 -1.16 -17.31
CA ILE A 189 0.21 -2.07 -17.00
C ILE A 189 -0.10 -3.00 -18.17
N LYS A 190 -0.11 -2.48 -19.41
CA LYS A 190 -0.33 -3.29 -20.61
C LYS A 190 0.81 -4.27 -20.88
N LEU A 191 2.05 -3.83 -20.66
CA LEU A 191 3.24 -4.66 -20.84
C LEU A 191 3.22 -5.85 -19.88
N VAL A 192 3.03 -5.60 -18.58
CA VAL A 192 2.95 -6.67 -17.56
C VAL A 192 1.83 -7.66 -17.89
N ARG A 193 0.64 -7.16 -18.26
CA ARG A 193 -0.49 -8.00 -18.67
C ARG A 193 -0.20 -8.83 -19.92
N ALA A 194 0.59 -8.32 -20.86
CA ALA A 194 0.96 -9.05 -22.06
C ALA A 194 2.01 -10.15 -21.79
N LEU A 195 2.93 -9.90 -20.86
CA LEU A 195 4.00 -10.84 -20.48
C LEU A 195 3.48 -12.00 -19.61
N ASP A 196 2.52 -11.73 -18.73
CA ASP A 196 1.82 -12.74 -17.93
C ASP A 196 0.29 -12.51 -17.98
N PRO A 197 -0.43 -13.14 -18.93
CA PRO A 197 -1.88 -13.01 -19.04
C PRO A 197 -2.64 -13.84 -18.00
N THR A 198 -1.96 -14.65 -17.18
CA THR A 198 -2.60 -15.59 -16.25
C THR A 198 -2.89 -14.97 -14.88
N ARG A 199 -2.18 -13.89 -14.53
CA ARG A 199 -2.31 -13.21 -13.24
C ARG A 199 -2.90 -11.81 -13.36
N PRO A 200 -3.77 -11.40 -12.43
CA PRO A 200 -4.34 -10.05 -12.40
C PRO A 200 -3.30 -8.98 -12.05
N VAL A 201 -3.44 -7.79 -12.66
CA VAL A 201 -2.65 -6.61 -12.30
C VAL A 201 -3.34 -5.83 -11.18
N LEU A 202 -2.61 -5.57 -10.09
CA LEU A 202 -3.00 -4.72 -8.97
C LEU A 202 -2.45 -3.30 -9.19
N VAL A 203 -3.30 -2.30 -9.03
CA VAL A 203 -2.88 -0.89 -8.96
C VAL A 203 -3.33 -0.32 -7.61
N THR A 204 -2.48 0.50 -7.00
CA THR A 204 -2.71 1.01 -5.64
C THR A 204 -2.95 2.52 -5.63
N ASP A 205 -3.58 3.05 -4.57
CA ASP A 205 -3.73 4.49 -4.36
C ASP A 205 -3.93 4.84 -2.88
N SER A 206 -3.54 6.06 -2.53
CA SER A 206 -3.60 6.58 -1.17
C SER A 206 -5.02 6.58 -0.63
N GLY A 207 -5.23 5.95 0.52
CA GLY A 207 -6.56 5.94 1.12
C GLY A 207 -6.97 7.29 1.67
N ASN A 208 -6.03 7.98 2.33
CA ASN A 208 -6.27 9.25 2.98
C ASN A 208 -6.38 10.42 1.99
N LEU A 209 -5.67 10.38 0.84
CA LEU A 209 -5.57 11.51 -0.07
C LEU A 209 -5.99 11.22 -1.52
N GLY A 210 -5.88 9.98 -1.98
CA GLY A 210 -6.16 9.61 -3.38
C GLY A 210 -7.65 9.71 -3.72
N LEU A 211 -7.98 9.88 -5.00
CA LEU A 211 -9.38 9.83 -5.45
C LEU A 211 -9.84 8.40 -5.80
N TRP A 212 -8.90 7.46 -5.94
CA TRP A 212 -9.07 6.05 -6.33
C TRP A 212 -9.61 5.80 -7.73
N ALA A 213 -10.30 6.76 -8.38
CA ALA A 213 -10.98 6.53 -9.65
C ALA A 213 -10.05 5.96 -10.74
N ASP A 214 -8.89 6.57 -10.96
CA ASP A 214 -8.00 6.18 -12.05
C ASP A 214 -7.22 4.89 -11.71
N ALA A 215 -6.64 4.79 -10.51
CA ALA A 215 -6.04 3.54 -10.03
C ALA A 215 -7.01 2.35 -10.10
N TYR A 216 -8.26 2.55 -9.64
CA TYR A 216 -9.30 1.52 -9.68
C TYR A 216 -9.68 1.17 -11.12
N LYS A 217 -9.78 2.14 -12.02
CA LYS A 217 -10.12 1.92 -13.43
C LYS A 217 -9.06 1.08 -14.15
N HIS A 218 -7.77 1.31 -13.86
CA HIS A 218 -6.66 0.72 -14.62
C HIS A 218 -6.23 -0.68 -14.13
N GLY A 219 -6.46 -1.00 -12.85
CA GLY A 219 -6.16 -2.33 -12.29
C GLY A 219 -7.26 -3.38 -12.46
N ASP A 220 -6.87 -4.65 -12.55
CA ASP A 220 -7.77 -5.80 -12.43
C ASP A 220 -8.18 -6.04 -10.95
N ALA A 221 -7.34 -5.58 -10.03
CA ALA A 221 -7.62 -5.42 -8.61
C ALA A 221 -7.13 -4.05 -8.11
N PHE A 222 -7.61 -3.63 -6.95
CA PHE A 222 -7.29 -2.34 -6.34
C PHE A 222 -6.76 -2.49 -4.92
N GLY A 223 -5.71 -1.75 -4.57
CA GLY A 223 -5.16 -1.71 -3.22
C GLY A 223 -5.14 -0.29 -2.67
N THR A 224 -5.42 -0.12 -1.38
CA THR A 224 -5.32 1.19 -0.73
C THR A 224 -4.45 1.17 0.52
N SER A 225 -3.72 2.25 0.74
CA SER A 225 -3.05 2.51 2.02
C SER A 225 -4.01 3.11 3.05
N VAL A 226 -3.74 2.85 4.32
CA VAL A 226 -4.44 3.47 5.44
C VAL A 226 -3.41 3.94 6.46
N TYR A 227 -3.32 5.25 6.63
CA TYR A 227 -2.51 5.89 7.65
C TYR A 227 -3.41 6.43 8.76
N VAL A 228 -3.20 5.93 9.99
CA VAL A 228 -3.98 6.30 11.18
C VAL A 228 -3.24 7.33 12.02
N TYR A 229 -1.93 7.15 12.22
CA TYR A 229 -1.08 8.11 12.91
C TYR A 229 -0.15 8.77 11.91
N PHE A 230 0.01 10.08 12.07
CA PHE A 230 0.84 10.92 11.25
C PHE A 230 1.81 11.68 12.13
N TRP A 231 2.93 12.07 11.52
CA TRP A 231 3.83 13.02 12.11
C TRP A 231 4.44 13.89 11.01
N ASN A 232 4.53 15.19 11.28
CA ASN A 232 5.41 16.07 10.51
C ASN A 232 6.06 17.14 11.43
N PRO A 233 7.17 17.77 11.00
CA PRO A 233 7.89 18.74 11.83
C PRO A 233 7.06 19.96 12.26
N GLU A 234 6.04 20.36 11.48
CA GLU A 234 5.26 21.59 11.70
C GLU A 234 4.00 21.36 12.56
N LEU A 235 3.29 20.25 12.36
CA LEU A 235 2.02 19.91 13.00
C LEU A 235 2.19 18.99 14.21
N GLY A 236 3.37 18.38 14.38
CA GLY A 236 3.60 17.37 15.41
C GLY A 236 2.86 16.07 15.12
N GLN A 237 2.57 15.30 16.18
CA GLN A 237 1.87 14.01 16.05
C GLN A 237 0.37 14.22 16.03
N PHE A 238 -0.33 13.57 15.10
CA PHE A 238 -1.78 13.59 15.08
C PHE A 238 -2.36 12.28 14.55
N LYS A 239 -3.60 12.00 14.96
CA LYS A 239 -4.38 10.85 14.49
C LYS A 239 -5.35 11.32 13.40
N THR A 240 -5.59 10.46 12.40
CA THR A 240 -6.57 10.72 11.35
C THR A 240 -7.94 11.02 11.95
N ALA A 241 -8.63 12.02 11.40
CA ALA A 241 -10.04 12.28 11.70
C ALA A 241 -10.98 11.44 10.83
N LEU A 242 -10.45 10.76 9.81
CA LEU A 242 -11.24 9.88 8.95
C LEU A 242 -11.68 8.65 9.76
N PRO A 243 -12.97 8.33 9.83
CA PRO A 243 -13.44 7.10 10.46
C PRO A 243 -13.30 5.90 9.50
N PRO A 244 -13.19 4.65 10.00
CA PRO A 244 -13.02 3.47 9.13
C PRO A 244 -14.13 3.26 8.08
N TRP A 245 -15.36 3.71 8.35
CA TRP A 245 -16.46 3.62 7.39
C TRP A 245 -16.26 4.50 6.16
N PHE A 246 -15.40 5.53 6.23
CA PHE A 246 -15.08 6.39 5.10
C PHE A 246 -14.54 5.59 3.91
N TYR A 247 -13.65 4.61 4.17
CA TYR A 247 -13.10 3.76 3.12
C TYR A 247 -14.16 2.87 2.47
N ARG A 248 -15.18 2.43 3.23
CA ARG A 248 -16.31 1.67 2.70
C ARG A 248 -17.16 2.51 1.76
N VAL A 249 -17.48 3.74 2.19
CA VAL A 249 -18.21 4.72 1.37
C VAL A 249 -17.47 5.00 0.08
N LYS A 250 -16.16 5.27 0.19
CA LYS A 250 -15.30 5.59 -0.95
C LYS A 250 -15.23 4.42 -1.93
N GLU A 251 -15.01 3.20 -1.44
CA GLU A 251 -14.94 2.01 -2.29
C GLU A 251 -16.27 1.76 -3.01
N ASN A 252 -17.37 1.77 -2.27
CA ASN A 252 -18.70 1.53 -2.84
C ASN A 252 -19.11 2.62 -3.82
N PHE A 253 -18.70 3.87 -3.59
CA PHE A 253 -18.92 4.95 -4.56
C PHE A 253 -18.17 4.69 -5.87
N ILE A 254 -16.88 4.32 -5.80
CA ILE A 254 -16.07 3.99 -6.99
C ILE A 254 -16.64 2.78 -7.75
N LYS A 255 -17.13 1.77 -7.04
CA LYS A 255 -17.81 0.60 -7.63
C LYS A 255 -19.05 0.96 -8.45
N LEU A 256 -19.77 2.04 -8.13
CA LEU A 256 -20.92 2.47 -8.93
C LEU A 256 -20.55 2.83 -10.37
N PHE A 257 -19.30 3.24 -10.61
CA PHE A 257 -18.80 3.66 -11.92
C PHE A 257 -18.02 2.57 -12.65
N TYR A 258 -17.28 1.74 -11.90
CA TYR A 258 -16.31 0.80 -12.48
C TYR A 258 -16.60 -0.68 -12.20
N GLY A 259 -17.68 -0.98 -11.47
CA GLY A 259 -18.07 -2.35 -11.10
C GLY A 259 -17.23 -2.94 -9.96
N ASP A 260 -17.57 -4.15 -9.55
CA ASP A 260 -16.87 -4.89 -8.50
C ASP A 260 -15.57 -5.51 -8.99
N LYS A 261 -14.51 -5.41 -8.17
CA LYS A 261 -13.25 -6.16 -8.33
C LYS A 261 -12.60 -6.42 -6.96
N PRO A 262 -11.59 -7.30 -6.87
CA PRO A 262 -10.87 -7.52 -5.62
C PRO A 262 -10.27 -6.22 -5.08
N THR A 263 -10.49 -5.96 -3.80
CA THR A 263 -9.95 -4.79 -3.10
C THR A 263 -9.18 -5.19 -1.85
N PHE A 264 -8.07 -4.49 -1.59
CA PHE A 264 -7.17 -4.79 -0.48
C PHE A 264 -6.86 -3.53 0.32
N LEU A 265 -6.71 -3.69 1.64
CA LEU A 265 -5.88 -2.76 2.40
C LEU A 265 -4.44 -3.24 2.22
N ILE A 266 -3.70 -2.61 1.32
CA ILE A 266 -2.39 -3.13 0.86
C ILE A 266 -1.22 -2.51 1.63
N GLU A 267 -1.47 -1.43 2.36
CA GLU A 267 -0.47 -0.73 3.17
C GLU A 267 -1.07 -0.25 4.50
N LEU A 268 -0.71 -0.94 5.57
CA LEU A 268 -1.00 -0.56 6.95
C LEU A 268 0.31 -0.30 7.69
N SER A 269 0.59 0.98 7.97
CA SER A 269 1.85 1.38 8.62
C SER A 269 1.87 0.91 10.07
N ALA A 270 2.91 0.18 10.45
CA ALA A 270 3.11 -0.31 11.81
C ALA A 270 4.55 -0.10 12.29
N GLU A 271 5.17 0.98 11.85
CA GLU A 271 6.51 1.43 12.23
C GLU A 271 6.57 2.96 12.38
N PRO A 272 7.60 3.52 13.03
CA PRO A 272 7.70 4.96 13.24
C PRO A 272 8.10 5.69 11.95
N TRP A 273 7.41 6.80 11.65
CA TRP A 273 7.88 7.78 10.67
C TRP A 273 8.81 8.79 11.34
N LEU A 274 10.01 8.95 10.79
CA LEU A 274 11.09 9.77 11.33
C LEU A 274 11.71 10.65 10.22
N VAL A 275 12.35 11.76 10.62
CA VAL A 275 13.11 12.62 9.69
C VAL A 275 14.50 12.04 9.40
N GLU A 276 15.03 11.29 10.35
CA GLU A 276 16.35 10.69 10.31
C GLU A 276 16.23 9.17 10.19
N PRO A 277 17.25 8.48 9.66
CA PRO A 277 17.30 7.02 9.65
C PRO A 277 17.03 6.45 11.04
N ILE A 278 16.22 5.40 11.12
CA ILE A 278 15.76 4.80 12.40
C ILE A 278 16.92 4.48 13.34
N THR A 279 18.05 4.00 12.80
CA THR A 279 19.22 3.63 13.58
C THR A 279 19.90 4.80 14.29
N ASN A 280 19.60 6.04 13.90
CA ASN A 280 20.18 7.26 14.48
C ASN A 280 19.27 7.90 15.54
N VAL A 281 18.03 7.43 15.66
CA VAL A 281 17.03 7.99 16.57
C VAL A 281 16.92 7.14 17.82
N ASP A 282 16.86 7.77 19.00
CA ASP A 282 16.73 7.05 20.27
C ASP A 282 15.37 6.32 20.40
N LEU A 283 15.35 5.24 21.18
CA LEU A 283 14.16 4.39 21.32
C LEU A 283 12.97 5.12 21.93
N GLU A 284 13.18 6.10 22.81
CA GLU A 284 12.08 6.89 23.40
C GLU A 284 11.37 7.68 22.30
N THR A 285 12.13 8.35 21.43
CA THR A 285 11.60 9.05 20.27
C THR A 285 10.91 8.09 19.30
N GLN A 286 11.50 6.93 18.98
CA GLN A 286 10.87 5.93 18.11
C GLN A 286 9.51 5.48 18.67
N TYR A 287 9.46 5.09 19.96
CA TYR A 287 8.21 4.66 20.61
C TYR A 287 7.19 5.79 20.74
N SER A 288 7.64 7.03 20.87
CA SER A 288 6.74 8.19 20.83
C SER A 288 5.98 8.25 19.50
N ARG A 289 6.60 7.85 18.38
CA ARG A 289 5.97 7.82 17.04
C ARG A 289 5.14 6.56 16.82
N MET A 290 5.67 5.40 17.19
CA MET A 290 4.99 4.12 17.03
C MET A 290 5.30 3.19 18.19
N ASP A 291 4.28 2.76 18.92
CA ASP A 291 4.39 1.79 20.00
C ASP A 291 3.35 0.68 19.82
N LEU A 292 3.41 -0.34 20.68
CA LEU A 292 2.49 -1.48 20.64
C LEU A 292 1.02 -1.07 20.79
N SER A 293 0.71 -0.02 21.57
CA SER A 293 -0.65 0.47 21.74
C SER A 293 -1.17 1.05 20.43
N LYS A 294 -0.37 1.91 19.77
CA LYS A 294 -0.71 2.50 18.47
C LYS A 294 -0.88 1.42 17.40
N ILE A 295 -0.01 0.41 17.36
CA ILE A 295 -0.13 -0.72 16.42
C ILE A 295 -1.45 -1.48 16.63
N ASN A 296 -1.84 -1.75 17.88
CA ASN A 296 -3.13 -2.40 18.15
C ASN A 296 -4.32 -1.51 17.73
N GLU A 297 -4.25 -0.20 18.01
CA GLU A 297 -5.28 0.74 17.53
C GLU A 297 -5.38 0.81 16.01
N ILE A 298 -4.24 0.74 15.31
CA ILE A 298 -4.17 0.67 13.85
C ILE A 298 -4.84 -0.60 13.33
N ILE A 299 -4.54 -1.75 13.93
CA ILE A 299 -5.14 -3.05 13.55
C ILE A 299 -6.66 -3.02 13.80
N ASP A 300 -7.12 -2.50 14.94
CA ASP A 300 -8.55 -2.39 15.25
C ASP A 300 -9.28 -1.43 14.31
N TYR A 301 -8.66 -0.29 13.99
CA TYR A 301 -9.16 0.64 12.98
C TYR A 301 -9.29 -0.05 11.61
N ALA A 302 -8.27 -0.79 11.20
CA ALA A 302 -8.23 -1.49 9.92
C ALA A 302 -9.29 -2.61 9.84
N ARG A 303 -9.58 -3.32 10.93
CA ARG A 303 -10.70 -4.30 10.99
C ARG A 303 -12.04 -3.68 10.60
N GLU A 304 -12.30 -2.45 11.06
CA GLU A 304 -13.56 -1.73 10.80
C GLU A 304 -13.69 -1.15 9.37
N THR A 305 -12.61 -1.18 8.59
CA THR A 305 -12.66 -0.89 7.14
C THR A 305 -13.26 -2.05 6.34
N ARG A 306 -13.31 -3.25 6.93
CA ARG A 306 -13.91 -4.47 6.37
C ARG A 306 -13.26 -4.95 5.06
N TYR A 307 -11.96 -4.69 4.85
CA TYR A 307 -11.19 -5.41 3.83
C TYR A 307 -10.82 -6.81 4.33
N ASP A 308 -11.04 -7.83 3.50
CA ASP A 308 -10.76 -9.22 3.84
C ASP A 308 -9.25 -9.52 3.93
N LYS A 309 -8.44 -8.88 3.07
CA LYS A 309 -6.97 -8.95 3.13
C LYS A 309 -6.38 -7.62 3.53
N GLN A 310 -5.49 -7.64 4.52
CA GLN A 310 -4.87 -6.45 5.10
C GLN A 310 -3.37 -6.66 5.24
N TYR A 311 -2.57 -5.92 4.48
CA TYR A 311 -1.12 -6.03 4.47
C TYR A 311 -0.52 -4.94 5.35
N LEU A 312 0.30 -5.36 6.31
CA LEU A 312 1.10 -4.49 7.15
C LEU A 312 2.48 -4.27 6.52
N TRP A 313 3.19 -3.25 6.99
CA TRP A 313 4.61 -3.09 6.74
C TRP A 313 5.33 -2.59 8.01
N GLY A 314 6.61 -2.90 8.11
CA GLY A 314 7.47 -2.55 9.24
C GLY A 314 7.97 -3.72 10.10
N ALA A 315 7.79 -4.97 9.65
CA ALA A 315 8.32 -6.14 10.37
C ALA A 315 9.85 -6.11 10.49
N GLU A 316 10.55 -5.45 9.58
CA GLU A 316 12.00 -5.27 9.64
C GLU A 316 12.40 -4.45 10.88
N TRP A 317 11.64 -3.39 11.20
CA TRP A 317 11.82 -2.63 12.44
C TRP A 317 11.43 -3.45 13.68
N TRP A 318 10.38 -4.27 13.60
CA TRP A 318 10.01 -5.17 14.70
C TRP A 318 11.14 -6.16 15.02
N TYR A 319 11.78 -6.71 13.97
CA TYR A 319 12.92 -7.59 14.12
C TYR A 319 14.15 -6.84 14.67
N TRP A 320 14.39 -5.62 14.20
CA TRP A 320 15.45 -4.77 14.71
C TRP A 320 15.31 -4.52 16.22
N LEU A 321 14.11 -4.19 16.69
CA LEU A 321 13.80 -4.05 18.12
C LEU A 321 14.03 -5.36 18.88
N LYS A 322 13.60 -6.49 18.32
CA LYS A 322 13.82 -7.83 18.91
C LYS A 322 15.30 -8.10 19.14
N VAL A 323 16.16 -7.79 18.17
CA VAL A 323 17.62 -7.95 18.28
C VAL A 323 18.21 -7.07 19.40
N GLN A 324 17.57 -5.94 19.71
CA GLN A 324 17.95 -5.07 20.82
C GLN A 324 17.34 -5.45 22.17
N GLY A 325 16.59 -6.55 22.25
CA GLY A 325 15.96 -7.02 23.48
C GLY A 325 14.54 -6.49 23.73
N HIS A 326 13.95 -5.78 22.77
CA HIS A 326 12.57 -5.30 22.81
C HIS A 326 11.67 -6.18 21.93
N THR A 327 11.02 -7.18 22.55
CA THR A 327 10.36 -8.28 21.83
C THR A 327 8.85 -8.11 21.66
N GLU A 328 8.26 -7.11 22.32
CA GLU A 328 6.82 -7.00 22.55
C GLU A 328 6.03 -6.85 21.25
N ILE A 329 6.56 -6.08 20.29
CA ILE A 329 5.93 -5.88 18.97
C ILE A 329 6.08 -7.14 18.12
N TRP A 330 7.25 -7.80 18.17
CA TRP A 330 7.50 -9.04 17.44
C TRP A 330 6.59 -10.17 17.94
N ASP A 331 6.45 -10.32 19.26
CA ASP A 331 5.57 -11.31 19.89
C ASP A 331 4.09 -11.05 19.56
N ARG A 332 3.67 -9.78 19.54
CA ARG A 332 2.34 -9.41 19.05
C ARG A 332 2.15 -9.80 17.58
N GLY A 333 3.18 -9.66 16.75
CA GLY A 333 3.20 -10.14 15.37
C GLY A 333 2.94 -11.64 15.28
N LYS A 334 3.58 -12.47 16.11
CA LYS A 334 3.33 -13.93 16.15
C LYS A 334 1.88 -14.25 16.48
N GLU A 335 1.22 -13.46 17.32
CA GLU A 335 -0.21 -13.64 17.61
C GLU A 335 -1.10 -13.25 16.41
N LEU A 336 -0.68 -12.27 15.62
CA LEU A 336 -1.45 -11.77 14.48
C LEU A 336 -1.47 -12.76 13.31
N TYR A 337 -0.37 -13.48 13.08
CA TYR A 337 -0.16 -14.36 11.93
C TYR A 337 -0.31 -15.86 12.23
N LYS A 338 -0.73 -16.21 13.45
CA LYS A 338 -1.03 -17.59 13.88
C LYS A 338 -2.29 -18.20 13.25
#